data_AF-A0A5B9PES5-F1
#
_entry.id   AF-A0A5B9PES5-F1
#
_cell.length_a   1.000
_cell.length_b   1.000
_cell.length_c   1.000
_cell.angle_alpha   90.00
_cell.angle_beta   90.00
_cell.angle_gamma   90.00
#
_symmetry.space_group_name_H-M   'P 1'
#
loop_
_entity.id
_entity.type
_entity.pdbx_description
1 polymer ?
#
loop_
_entity_poly.entity_id
_entity_poly.type
_entity_poly.pdbx_seq_one_letter_code
_entity_poly.pdbx_strand_id
1 'polypeptide(L)'
;MILPTDQFPPTQKPSESVSGVTVRLAGDSGDGMQLLGTQLTNTSALSGNDVATFPDFPAEIRAPRGTRAGVSGFQVQFSAEEIFTPGDGLDALVCMNPAALITNISDLKKSGILIVNSDSFDAKDLKLAKLEVSPLEDGTTDPYRTIHVPMTKLTRGAVESTGLSTKFADRCKNFFAMGLVFWLFGRDVEPTLRFIDNKFGKKAPEVAEANRLALKAGWNYGETTEDFASTYQVSAAELPSGTYKNVMGNQALAWGLVAAAKLSEKELFLGSYPITPASDILHELSKHKNFGVRTFQAEDEIAAVCSAIGAAFGGSMAVTTSSGPGIALKGEGMGLALMLELPMIIIDVQRGGPSTGLPTKTEQSDLLMAMHGRNGESPLPVIAACSPADCFQAAIEAWQVATKYMVPVMILSDGYIANGAEPWRIPEVDSLPKIPVSHPSGQKLSGEPFLPYKRDENLARPWAIPGTEGLMHRVGGLEKEDGTGNVSYDPDNHQHMVETRARKIAMAADFIDELDVDGPENGTLVLSWGGTYGSCRTAVKTCQANGKSVAHAHLRWINPFPKNLGEILKRYDNVLIPELNTGQLRLLIRNEFMVDAKGFNKIKGKPFAVSELVEAIEAIA
;
A
#
# COMPACT_ATOMS: atom_id res chain seq x y z
N MET A 1 -30.06 -10.29 36.11
CA MET A 1 -29.77 -11.74 36.03
C MET A 1 -28.69 -11.90 34.98
N ILE A 2 -27.52 -12.40 35.42
CA ILE A 2 -26.17 -12.34 34.82
C ILE A 2 -25.69 -10.90 34.54
N LEU A 3 -24.93 -10.35 35.50
CA LEU A 3 -24.22 -9.07 35.36
C LEU A 3 -23.00 -9.27 34.45
N PRO A 4 -22.62 -8.28 33.60
CA PRO A 4 -21.37 -8.34 32.85
C PRO A 4 -20.22 -7.88 33.78
N THR A 5 -19.54 -8.82 34.43
CA THR A 5 -18.35 -8.55 35.26
C THR A 5 -17.10 -9.22 34.71
N ASP A 6 -16.90 -9.11 33.39
CA ASP A 6 -15.71 -9.61 32.69
C ASP A 6 -14.84 -8.45 32.19
N GLN A 7 -14.85 -7.31 32.89
CA GLN A 7 -13.86 -6.25 32.65
C GLN A 7 -12.53 -6.69 33.23
N PHE A 8 -11.48 -6.67 32.40
CA PHE A 8 -10.12 -6.85 32.88
C PHE A 8 -9.82 -5.78 33.94
N PRO A 9 -9.25 -6.16 35.10
CA PRO A 9 -8.92 -5.18 36.13
C PRO A 9 -7.89 -4.17 35.61
N PRO A 10 -7.86 -2.93 36.12
CA PRO A 10 -6.75 -2.02 35.84
C PRO A 10 -5.45 -2.65 36.32
N THR A 11 -4.37 -2.47 35.56
CA THR A 11 -3.04 -2.98 35.95
C THR A 11 -2.60 -2.36 37.28
N GLN A 12 -1.96 -3.16 38.13
CA GLN A 12 -1.38 -2.73 39.40
C GLN A 12 0.10 -2.34 39.23
N LYS A 13 0.69 -2.58 38.05
CA LYS A 13 2.07 -2.20 37.77
C LYS A 13 2.19 -0.73 37.37
N PRO A 14 3.34 -0.08 37.64
CA PRO A 14 3.61 1.26 37.15
C PRO A 14 3.44 1.36 35.63
N SER A 15 2.88 2.47 35.16
CA SER A 15 2.71 2.76 33.74
C SER A 15 3.59 3.95 33.35
N GLU A 16 4.37 3.79 32.28
CA GLU A 16 5.23 4.82 31.70
C GLU A 16 4.55 5.44 30.47
N SER A 17 4.47 6.77 30.42
CA SER A 17 3.95 7.46 29.24
C SER A 17 5.03 7.61 28.17
N VAL A 18 4.73 7.21 26.94
CA VAL A 18 5.65 7.29 25.79
C VAL A 18 4.93 7.88 24.59
N SER A 19 5.64 8.62 23.74
CA SER A 19 5.06 9.30 22.56
C SER A 19 4.66 8.34 21.44
N GLY A 20 5.31 7.18 21.35
CA GLY A 20 4.95 6.13 20.40
C GLY A 20 5.74 4.85 20.66
N VAL A 21 5.24 3.75 20.10
CA VAL A 21 5.84 2.42 20.26
C VAL A 21 5.77 1.69 18.92
N THR A 22 6.87 1.05 18.56
CA THR A 22 6.96 0.11 17.43
C THR A 22 7.09 -1.33 17.92
N VAL A 23 6.10 -2.15 17.59
CA VAL A 23 6.04 -3.58 17.98
C VAL A 23 6.07 -4.46 16.73
N ARG A 24 6.92 -5.49 16.75
CA ARG A 24 6.86 -6.56 15.74
C ARG A 24 6.51 -7.91 16.35
N LEU A 25 5.54 -8.56 15.73
CA LEU A 25 5.14 -9.93 16.05
C LEU A 25 5.72 -10.85 14.97
N ALA A 26 6.58 -11.79 15.34
CA ALA A 26 7.29 -12.66 14.42
C ALA A 26 7.13 -14.14 14.77
N GLY A 27 6.81 -14.96 13.75
CA GLY A 27 6.60 -16.39 13.88
C GLY A 27 6.57 -17.07 12.51
N ASP A 28 6.04 -18.29 12.43
CA ASP A 28 5.93 -18.97 11.14
C ASP A 28 4.69 -18.54 10.36
N SER A 29 4.75 -18.68 9.03
CA SER A 29 3.56 -18.62 8.19
C SER A 29 2.48 -19.58 8.72
N GLY A 30 1.28 -19.05 8.93
CA GLY A 30 0.15 -19.77 9.48
C GLY A 30 0.01 -19.74 11.01
N ASP A 31 0.96 -19.15 11.75
CA ASP A 31 0.80 -18.90 13.21
C ASP A 31 -0.11 -17.70 13.51
N GLY A 32 -0.49 -16.95 12.46
CA GLY A 32 -1.45 -15.87 12.56
C GLY A 32 -0.83 -14.52 12.91
N MET A 33 0.46 -14.29 12.63
CA MET A 33 1.11 -12.99 12.88
C MET A 33 0.37 -11.83 12.22
N GLN A 34 -0.14 -12.05 11.00
CA GLN A 34 -0.97 -11.10 10.27
C GLN A 34 -2.27 -10.75 11.01
N LEU A 35 -2.97 -11.77 11.50
CA LEU A 35 -4.19 -11.61 12.29
C LEU A 35 -3.92 -10.79 13.55
N LEU A 36 -2.84 -11.12 14.25
CA LEU A 36 -2.44 -10.44 15.46
C LEU A 36 -2.14 -8.96 15.21
N GLY A 37 -1.31 -8.69 14.20
CA GLY A 37 -0.99 -7.34 13.79
C GLY A 37 -2.22 -6.50 13.44
N THR A 38 -3.18 -7.07 12.69
CA THR A 38 -4.46 -6.40 12.39
C THR A 38 -5.26 -6.09 13.66
N GLN A 39 -5.31 -7.01 14.64
CA GLN A 39 -6.01 -6.75 15.90
C GLN A 39 -5.35 -5.61 16.68
N LEU A 40 -4.01 -5.62 16.80
CA LEU A 40 -3.27 -4.56 17.47
C LEU A 40 -3.46 -3.20 16.78
N THR A 41 -3.48 -3.18 15.45
CA THR A 41 -3.75 -2.00 14.63
C THR A 41 -5.14 -1.44 14.93
N ASN A 42 -6.18 -2.30 14.89
CA ASN A 42 -7.56 -1.88 15.12
C ASN A 42 -7.78 -1.36 16.54
N THR A 43 -7.24 -2.04 17.56
CA THR A 43 -7.36 -1.62 18.95
C THR A 43 -6.62 -0.31 19.20
N SER A 44 -5.45 -0.10 18.59
CA SER A 44 -4.69 1.15 18.72
C SER A 44 -5.42 2.32 18.05
N ALA A 45 -5.98 2.11 16.85
CA ALA A 45 -6.80 3.12 16.18
C ALA A 45 -8.07 3.47 17.00
N LEU A 46 -8.73 2.47 17.61
CA LEU A 46 -9.88 2.71 18.51
C LEU A 46 -9.49 3.45 19.80
N SER A 47 -8.22 3.39 20.20
CA SER A 47 -7.66 4.16 21.32
C SER A 47 -7.30 5.59 20.92
N GLY A 48 -7.60 5.99 19.67
CA GLY A 48 -7.33 7.32 19.14
C GLY A 48 -5.87 7.55 18.74
N ASN A 49 -5.06 6.50 18.60
CA ASN A 49 -3.68 6.64 18.15
C ASN A 49 -3.61 6.76 16.63
N ASP A 50 -2.60 7.49 16.17
CA ASP A 50 -2.14 7.36 14.80
C ASP A 50 -1.39 6.03 14.65
N VAL A 51 -1.53 5.35 13.50
CA VAL A 51 -1.05 3.98 13.30
C VAL A 51 -0.46 3.79 11.91
N ALA A 52 0.70 3.17 11.83
CA ALA A 52 1.31 2.73 10.58
C ALA A 52 1.73 1.26 10.68
N THR A 53 1.52 0.50 9.60
CA THR A 53 1.74 -0.96 9.63
C THR A 53 2.61 -1.45 8.49
N PHE A 54 3.36 -2.51 8.76
CA PHE A 54 4.15 -3.21 7.75
C PHE A 54 3.99 -4.73 7.91
N PRO A 55 3.10 -5.33 7.10
CA PRO A 55 3.01 -6.77 6.95
C PRO A 55 4.26 -7.33 6.24
N ASP A 56 4.96 -8.28 6.85
CA ASP A 56 6.07 -9.00 6.22
C ASP A 56 5.70 -10.47 5.97
N PHE A 57 5.60 -10.82 4.69
CA PHE A 57 5.26 -12.16 4.22
C PHE A 57 6.51 -12.89 3.74
N PRO A 58 6.68 -14.18 4.10
CA PRO A 58 7.70 -15.01 3.50
C PRO A 58 7.44 -15.16 2.00
N ALA A 59 8.53 -15.31 1.22
CA ALA A 59 8.42 -15.50 -0.21
C ALA A 59 7.72 -16.83 -0.58
N GLU A 60 7.79 -17.84 0.30
CA GLU A 60 7.17 -19.14 0.10
C GLU A 60 5.83 -19.25 0.85
N ILE A 61 4.76 -19.64 0.13
CA ILE A 61 3.42 -19.82 0.72
C ILE A 61 3.42 -20.89 1.82
N ARG A 62 4.25 -21.94 1.69
CA ARG A 62 4.39 -23.04 2.66
C ARG A 62 5.85 -23.46 2.86
N ALA A 63 6.70 -22.51 3.22
CA ALA A 63 8.00 -22.89 3.76
C ALA A 63 7.83 -23.80 5.00
N PRO A 64 8.76 -24.75 5.25
CA PRO A 64 8.70 -25.58 6.43
C PRO A 64 8.70 -24.72 7.71
N ARG A 65 7.82 -25.03 8.65
CA ARG A 65 7.75 -24.36 9.96
C ARG A 65 9.09 -24.44 10.69
N GLY A 66 9.46 -23.37 11.38
CA GLY A 66 10.73 -23.22 12.10
C GLY A 66 11.92 -22.87 11.19
N THR A 67 11.72 -22.64 9.89
CA THR A 67 12.80 -22.21 8.98
C THR A 67 12.79 -20.71 8.76
N ARG A 68 13.96 -20.11 8.51
CA ARG A 68 14.08 -18.67 8.23
C ARG A 68 13.26 -18.22 7.01
N ALA A 69 13.13 -19.09 6.00
CA ALA A 69 12.35 -18.81 4.79
C ALA A 69 10.83 -18.76 5.05
N GLY A 70 10.36 -19.36 6.16
CA GLY A 70 8.94 -19.37 6.55
C GLY A 70 8.56 -18.32 7.58
N VAL A 71 9.51 -17.46 7.98
CA VAL A 71 9.25 -16.39 8.94
C VAL A 71 8.27 -15.39 8.34
N SER A 72 7.21 -15.11 9.08
CA SER A 72 6.28 -14.02 8.83
C SER A 72 6.33 -13.03 9.99
N GLY A 73 6.30 -11.75 9.66
CA GLY A 73 6.26 -10.66 10.62
C GLY A 73 5.05 -9.77 10.40
N PHE A 74 4.62 -9.10 11.47
CA PHE A 74 3.75 -7.94 11.36
C PHE A 74 4.25 -6.86 12.30
N GLN A 75 4.60 -5.71 11.73
CA GLN A 75 5.03 -4.54 12.48
C GLN A 75 3.90 -3.52 12.56
N VAL A 76 3.71 -2.98 13.76
CA VAL A 76 2.76 -1.91 14.04
C VAL A 76 3.50 -0.82 14.81
N GLN A 77 3.46 0.41 14.30
CA GLN A 77 3.77 1.59 15.08
C GLN A 77 2.48 2.29 15.44
N PHE A 78 2.32 2.65 16.70
CA PHE A 78 1.22 3.48 17.18
C PHE A 78 1.77 4.63 18.02
N SER A 79 1.26 5.84 17.81
CA SER A 79 1.79 7.07 18.39
C SER A 79 0.71 8.05 18.79
N ALA A 80 1.06 8.95 19.71
CA ALA A 80 0.33 10.16 20.06
C ALA A 80 0.63 11.31 19.07
N GLU A 81 1.64 11.15 18.22
CA GLU A 81 2.03 12.10 17.19
C GLU A 81 1.70 11.54 15.82
N GLU A 82 1.66 12.41 14.82
CA GLU A 82 1.48 12.03 13.42
C GLU A 82 2.69 11.21 12.94
N ILE A 83 2.44 10.00 12.44
CA ILE A 83 3.47 9.07 11.95
C ILE A 83 3.22 8.69 10.49
N PHE A 84 4.29 8.62 9.71
CA PHE A 84 4.22 8.28 8.28
C PHE A 84 4.95 6.98 7.90
N THR A 85 5.58 6.34 8.88
CA THR A 85 6.32 5.09 8.70
C THR A 85 5.92 4.11 9.77
N PRO A 86 6.07 2.79 9.56
CA PRO A 86 5.87 1.77 10.57
C PRO A 86 7.00 1.72 11.62
N GLY A 87 8.03 2.59 11.52
CA GLY A 87 9.15 2.68 12.46
C GLY A 87 10.42 1.96 12.00
N ASP A 88 11.57 2.59 12.21
CA ASP A 88 12.90 2.05 11.82
C ASP A 88 13.37 0.90 12.70
N GLY A 89 13.28 1.11 14.00
CA GLY A 89 13.72 0.19 15.03
C GLY A 89 12.56 -0.20 15.92
N LEU A 90 12.57 -1.44 16.40
CA LEU A 90 11.53 -1.98 17.26
C LEU A 90 11.79 -1.57 18.71
N ASP A 91 10.75 -1.15 19.40
CA ASP A 91 10.76 -0.99 20.86
C ASP A 91 10.47 -2.34 21.54
N ALA A 92 9.64 -3.16 20.90
CA ALA A 92 9.39 -4.54 21.33
C ALA A 92 9.33 -5.53 20.16
N LEU A 93 9.90 -6.70 20.38
CA LEU A 93 9.89 -7.82 19.44
C LEU A 93 9.35 -9.07 20.15
N VAL A 94 8.31 -9.68 19.59
CA VAL A 94 7.76 -10.95 20.06
C VAL A 94 8.15 -12.06 19.09
N CYS A 95 8.89 -13.07 19.55
CA CYS A 95 9.38 -14.17 18.74
C CYS A 95 8.81 -15.52 19.20
N MET A 96 8.13 -16.19 18.28
CA MET A 96 7.53 -17.50 18.54
C MET A 96 8.53 -18.66 18.48
N ASN A 97 9.68 -18.49 17.81
CA ASN A 97 10.70 -19.51 17.59
C ASN A 97 12.09 -18.89 17.24
N PRO A 98 13.18 -19.67 17.21
CA PRO A 98 14.53 -19.19 16.93
C PRO A 98 14.71 -18.58 15.53
N ALA A 99 14.00 -19.10 14.53
CA ALA A 99 14.06 -18.57 13.17
C ALA A 99 13.51 -17.14 13.12
N ALA A 100 12.38 -16.89 13.78
CA ALA A 100 11.80 -15.57 13.93
C ALA A 100 12.73 -14.62 14.68
N LEU A 101 13.40 -15.10 15.74
CA LEU A 101 14.37 -14.32 16.50
C LEU A 101 15.55 -13.87 15.63
N ILE A 102 16.32 -14.81 15.08
CA ILE A 102 17.57 -14.48 14.38
C ILE A 102 17.33 -13.68 13.09
N THR A 103 16.13 -13.78 12.50
CA THR A 103 15.75 -13.03 11.29
C THR A 103 15.41 -11.57 11.59
N ASN A 104 14.98 -11.25 12.82
CA ASN A 104 14.43 -9.93 13.16
C ASN A 104 15.19 -9.19 14.26
N ILE A 105 16.06 -9.86 15.03
CA ILE A 105 16.69 -9.28 16.22
C ILE A 105 17.55 -8.05 15.93
N SER A 106 18.12 -7.95 14.72
CA SER A 106 18.89 -6.79 14.27
C SER A 106 18.08 -5.49 14.24
N ASP A 107 16.75 -5.61 14.13
CA ASP A 107 15.85 -4.47 14.02
C ASP A 107 15.37 -4.01 15.41
N LEU A 108 15.62 -4.78 16.48
CA LEU A 108 15.28 -4.40 17.85
C LEU A 108 16.29 -3.36 18.36
N LYS A 109 15.78 -2.26 18.94
CA LYS A 109 16.63 -1.25 19.58
C LYS A 109 17.38 -1.88 20.76
N LYS A 110 18.60 -1.41 21.03
CA LYS A 110 19.32 -1.77 22.25
C LYS A 110 18.45 -1.44 23.47
N SER A 111 18.45 -2.33 24.46
CA SER A 111 17.57 -2.27 25.64
C SER A 111 16.07 -2.37 25.34
N GLY A 112 15.68 -2.62 24.08
CA GLY A 112 14.30 -2.93 23.69
C GLY A 112 13.82 -4.24 24.32
N ILE A 113 12.51 -4.43 24.34
CA ILE A 113 11.86 -5.58 24.99
C ILE A 113 11.82 -6.75 24.01
N LEU A 114 12.48 -7.85 24.38
CA LEU A 114 12.46 -9.08 23.60
C LEU A 114 11.61 -10.13 24.34
N ILE A 115 10.44 -10.47 23.81
CA ILE A 115 9.59 -11.52 24.36
C ILE A 115 9.77 -12.79 23.53
N VAL A 116 10.27 -13.87 24.14
CA VAL A 116 10.50 -15.15 23.45
C VAL A 116 9.62 -16.25 24.01
N ASN A 117 9.06 -17.06 23.11
CA ASN A 117 8.42 -18.32 23.48
C ASN A 117 9.49 -19.37 23.83
N SER A 118 9.85 -19.49 25.11
CA SER A 118 10.93 -20.35 25.58
C SER A 118 10.67 -21.85 25.39
N ASP A 119 9.41 -22.25 25.18
CA ASP A 119 9.04 -23.64 24.88
C ASP A 119 9.37 -24.07 23.44
N SER A 120 9.89 -23.17 22.59
CA SER A 120 10.17 -23.46 21.17
C SER A 120 11.63 -23.23 20.79
N PHE A 121 12.55 -23.47 21.72
CA PHE A 121 14.01 -23.39 21.53
C PHE A 121 14.69 -24.74 21.76
N ASP A 122 14.04 -25.85 21.40
CA ASP A 122 14.63 -27.18 21.52
C ASP A 122 15.63 -27.48 20.38
N ALA A 123 16.33 -28.62 20.48
CA ALA A 123 17.33 -29.01 19.48
C ALA A 123 16.76 -29.17 18.06
N LYS A 124 15.48 -29.50 17.92
CA LYS A 124 14.81 -29.62 16.62
C LYS A 124 14.51 -28.23 16.05
N ASP A 125 14.05 -27.30 16.87
CA ASP A 125 13.77 -25.91 16.47
C ASP A 125 15.05 -25.20 16.01
N LEU A 126 16.15 -25.36 16.76
CA LEU A 126 17.46 -24.80 16.39
C LEU A 126 17.97 -25.36 15.06
N LYS A 127 17.84 -26.68 14.85
CA LYS A 127 18.22 -27.32 13.59
C LYS A 127 17.43 -26.77 12.39
N LEU A 128 16.12 -26.55 12.54
CA LEU A 128 15.27 -25.97 11.49
C LEU A 128 15.66 -24.51 11.19
N ALA A 129 16.03 -23.76 12.22
CA ALA A 129 16.53 -22.38 12.09
C ALA A 129 17.97 -22.29 11.57
N LYS A 130 18.64 -23.44 11.35
CA LYS A 130 20.06 -23.58 11.00
C LYS A 130 20.97 -22.89 12.03
N LEU A 131 20.78 -23.24 13.30
CA LEU A 131 21.55 -22.76 14.43
C LEU A 131 22.18 -23.94 15.16
N GLU A 132 23.46 -23.80 15.52
CA GLU A 132 24.18 -24.81 16.31
C GLU A 132 24.01 -24.59 17.80
N VAL A 133 23.98 -23.32 18.23
CA VAL A 133 23.80 -22.89 19.62
C VAL A 133 22.54 -22.03 19.71
N SER A 134 21.87 -22.08 20.86
CA SER A 134 20.70 -21.25 21.12
C SER A 134 21.11 -19.77 21.21
N PRO A 135 20.45 -18.85 20.49
CA PRO A 135 20.67 -17.41 20.64
C PRO A 135 20.36 -16.87 22.04
N LEU A 136 19.64 -17.66 22.84
CA LEU A 136 19.34 -17.34 24.24
C LEU A 136 20.50 -17.65 25.19
N GLU A 137 21.55 -18.33 24.71
CA GLU A 137 22.65 -18.86 25.52
C GLU A 137 24.04 -18.40 25.01
N ASP A 138 24.13 -17.84 23.79
CA ASP A 138 25.39 -17.44 23.16
C ASP A 138 25.72 -15.94 23.29
N GLY A 139 24.94 -15.20 24.07
CA GLY A 139 25.05 -13.75 24.28
C GLY A 139 24.37 -12.89 23.21
N THR A 140 23.75 -13.49 22.18
CA THR A 140 23.02 -12.74 21.14
C THR A 140 21.94 -11.82 21.73
N THR A 141 21.30 -12.25 22.81
CA THR A 141 20.21 -11.51 23.46
C THR A 141 20.64 -10.55 24.58
N ASP A 142 21.92 -10.52 24.93
CA ASP A 142 22.46 -9.69 26.03
C ASP A 142 22.20 -8.18 25.88
N PRO A 143 22.20 -7.59 24.66
CA PRO A 143 21.92 -6.17 24.50
C PRO A 143 20.47 -5.76 24.77
N TYR A 144 19.56 -6.71 25.05
CA TYR A 144 18.11 -6.48 25.11
C TYR A 144 17.51 -6.89 26.45
N ARG A 145 16.32 -6.37 26.75
CA ARG A 145 15.52 -6.81 27.90
C ARG A 145 14.76 -8.07 27.52
N THR A 146 15.40 -9.21 27.71
CA THR A 146 14.87 -10.51 27.26
C THR A 146 13.95 -11.14 28.31
N ILE A 147 12.76 -11.54 27.89
CA ILE A 147 11.69 -12.08 28.72
C ILE A 147 11.31 -13.45 28.17
N HIS A 148 11.56 -14.48 28.99
CA HIS A 148 11.36 -15.88 28.61
C HIS A 148 9.97 -16.34 29.03
N VAL A 149 9.07 -16.47 28.07
CA VAL A 149 7.68 -16.85 28.35
C VAL A 149 7.43 -18.27 27.85
N PRO A 150 7.04 -19.23 28.72
CA PRO A 150 6.66 -20.58 28.30
C PRO A 150 5.25 -20.57 27.69
N MET A 151 5.09 -19.84 26.57
CA MET A 151 3.80 -19.53 25.96
C MET A 151 3.04 -20.78 25.57
N THR A 152 3.73 -21.83 25.13
CA THR A 152 3.09 -23.07 24.68
C THR A 152 2.46 -23.82 25.84
N LYS A 153 3.21 -24.03 26.93
CA LYS A 153 2.69 -24.69 28.13
C LYS A 153 1.56 -23.89 28.78
N LEU A 154 1.75 -22.57 28.93
CA LEU A 154 0.74 -21.69 29.52
C LEU A 154 -0.54 -21.64 28.71
N THR A 155 -0.45 -21.56 27.38
CA THR A 155 -1.63 -21.60 26.50
C THR A 155 -2.38 -22.92 26.64
N ARG A 156 -1.67 -24.06 26.62
CA ARG A 156 -2.29 -25.39 26.76
C ARG A 156 -3.04 -25.52 28.09
N GLY A 157 -2.43 -25.08 29.19
CA GLY A 157 -3.09 -25.10 30.50
C GLY A 157 -4.32 -24.19 30.54
N ALA A 158 -4.24 -22.99 29.96
CA ALA A 158 -5.35 -22.04 29.94
C ALA A 158 -6.58 -22.56 29.17
N VAL A 159 -6.38 -23.36 28.12
CA VAL A 159 -7.47 -23.84 27.26
C VAL A 159 -7.87 -25.29 27.53
N GLU A 160 -7.27 -25.96 28.51
CA GLU A 160 -7.47 -27.39 28.79
C GLU A 160 -8.95 -27.74 29.00
N SER A 161 -9.68 -26.88 29.71
CA SER A 161 -11.11 -27.03 30.01
C SER A 161 -12.02 -27.06 28.77
N THR A 162 -11.54 -26.60 27.61
CA THR A 162 -12.31 -26.56 26.36
C THR A 162 -12.37 -27.91 25.64
N GLY A 163 -11.53 -28.88 26.03
CA GLY A 163 -11.46 -30.20 25.40
C GLY A 163 -10.82 -30.21 24.00
N LEU A 164 -10.21 -29.10 23.58
CA LEU A 164 -9.47 -29.05 22.31
C LEU A 164 -8.27 -29.99 22.30
N SER A 165 -7.97 -30.59 21.14
CA SER A 165 -6.74 -31.36 20.97
C SER A 165 -5.50 -30.46 21.06
N THR A 166 -4.35 -31.03 21.41
CA THR A 166 -3.07 -30.31 21.53
C THR A 166 -2.76 -29.45 20.30
N LYS A 167 -3.08 -29.95 19.10
CA LYS A 167 -2.88 -29.22 17.84
C LYS A 167 -3.71 -27.93 17.77
N PHE A 168 -4.94 -27.93 18.26
CA PHE A 168 -5.78 -26.73 18.26
C PHE A 168 -5.41 -25.79 19.41
N ALA A 169 -5.09 -26.32 20.59
CA ALA A 169 -4.58 -25.53 21.71
C ALA A 169 -3.31 -24.75 21.33
N ASP A 170 -2.37 -25.38 20.61
CA ASP A 170 -1.15 -24.74 20.12
C ASP A 170 -1.42 -23.60 19.13
N ARG A 171 -2.57 -23.58 18.45
CA ARG A 171 -2.94 -22.50 17.53
C ARG A 171 -3.50 -21.27 18.25
N CYS A 172 -3.85 -21.39 19.53
CA CYS A 172 -4.31 -20.27 20.37
C CYS A 172 -3.14 -19.47 20.98
N LYS A 173 -1.89 -19.93 20.81
CA LYS A 173 -0.68 -19.25 21.34
C LYS A 173 -0.53 -17.82 20.84
N ASN A 174 -1.04 -17.55 19.65
CA ASN A 174 -1.05 -16.21 19.08
C ASN A 174 -1.91 -15.24 19.92
N PHE A 175 -3.08 -15.65 20.39
CA PHE A 175 -3.92 -14.86 21.28
C PHE A 175 -3.31 -14.73 22.68
N PHE A 176 -2.59 -15.73 23.18
CA PHE A 176 -1.80 -15.57 24.41
C PHE A 176 -0.77 -14.45 24.26
N ALA A 177 0.06 -14.49 23.21
CA ALA A 177 1.03 -13.42 22.97
C ALA A 177 0.36 -12.06 22.79
N MET A 178 -0.81 -12.02 22.13
CA MET A 178 -1.59 -10.78 22.00
C MET A 178 -2.05 -10.23 23.34
N GLY A 179 -2.55 -11.08 24.24
CA GLY A 179 -2.99 -10.67 25.57
C GLY A 179 -1.84 -10.03 26.36
N LEU A 180 -0.66 -10.62 26.26
CA LEU A 180 0.55 -10.08 26.89
C LEU A 180 0.96 -8.73 26.29
N VAL A 181 0.91 -8.59 24.96
CA VAL A 181 1.21 -7.32 24.27
C VAL A 181 0.18 -6.25 24.61
N PHE A 182 -1.11 -6.60 24.70
CA PHE A 182 -2.17 -5.68 25.11
C PHE A 182 -1.97 -5.20 26.54
N TRP A 183 -1.64 -6.09 27.46
CA TRP A 183 -1.27 -5.72 28.82
C TRP A 183 -0.06 -4.77 28.83
N LEU A 184 1.02 -5.13 28.12
CA LEU A 184 2.27 -4.37 28.11
C LEU A 184 2.09 -2.93 27.60
N PHE A 185 1.21 -2.72 26.62
CA PHE A 185 0.98 -1.41 26.00
C PHE A 185 -0.35 -0.75 26.38
N GLY A 186 -1.02 -1.25 27.43
CA GLY A 186 -2.28 -0.70 27.92
C GLY A 186 -3.40 -0.66 26.87
N ARG A 187 -3.50 -1.69 26.02
CA ARG A 187 -4.51 -1.80 24.96
C ARG A 187 -5.78 -2.48 25.48
N ASP A 188 -6.94 -1.99 25.04
CA ASP A 188 -8.22 -2.63 25.36
C ASP A 188 -8.38 -3.97 24.62
N VAL A 189 -8.65 -5.02 25.38
CA VAL A 189 -8.90 -6.39 24.91
C VAL A 189 -10.27 -6.56 24.25
N GLU A 190 -11.25 -5.71 24.59
CA GLU A 190 -12.66 -5.89 24.25
C GLU A 190 -12.93 -5.89 22.73
N PRO A 191 -12.32 -5.03 21.90
CA PRO A 191 -12.44 -5.13 20.45
C PRO A 191 -12.05 -6.50 19.89
N THR A 192 -11.00 -7.11 20.45
CA THR A 192 -10.53 -8.43 20.02
C THR A 192 -11.43 -9.55 20.53
N LEU A 193 -12.00 -9.45 21.73
CA LEU A 193 -13.01 -10.38 22.22
C LEU A 193 -14.24 -10.40 21.29
N ARG A 194 -14.76 -9.22 20.92
CA ARG A 194 -15.86 -9.12 19.93
C ARG A 194 -15.49 -9.73 18.59
N PHE A 195 -14.25 -9.54 18.14
CA PHE A 195 -13.77 -10.15 16.91
C PHE A 195 -13.77 -11.69 16.97
N ILE A 196 -13.27 -12.27 18.08
CA ILE A 196 -13.26 -13.73 18.30
C ILE A 196 -14.69 -14.27 18.19
N ASP A 197 -15.65 -13.58 18.78
CA ASP A 197 -17.06 -13.99 18.81
C ASP A 197 -17.71 -13.95 17.45
N ASN A 198 -17.51 -12.87 16.73
CA ASN A 198 -18.03 -12.70 15.38
C ASN A 198 -17.44 -13.75 14.42
N LYS A 199 -16.16 -14.09 14.58
CA LYS A 199 -15.45 -15.01 13.69
C LYS A 199 -15.72 -16.49 13.99
N PHE A 200 -15.67 -16.87 15.26
CA PHE A 200 -15.70 -18.27 15.69
C PHE A 200 -16.96 -18.63 16.49
N GLY A 201 -17.59 -17.69 17.18
CA GLY A 201 -18.63 -17.97 18.18
C GLY A 201 -19.83 -18.76 17.66
N LYS A 202 -20.21 -18.59 16.38
CA LYS A 202 -21.31 -19.38 15.76
C LYS A 202 -20.86 -20.69 15.13
N LYS A 203 -19.62 -20.77 14.64
CA LYS A 203 -19.12 -21.87 13.80
C LYS A 203 -18.32 -22.91 14.59
N ALA A 204 -17.61 -22.48 15.62
CA ALA A 204 -16.76 -23.29 16.48
C ALA A 204 -16.68 -22.64 17.88
N PRO A 205 -17.75 -22.75 18.69
CA PRO A 205 -17.83 -22.12 20.02
C PRO A 205 -16.66 -22.50 20.94
N GLU A 206 -16.22 -23.75 20.92
CA GLU A 206 -15.08 -24.25 21.69
C GLU A 206 -13.76 -23.58 21.29
N VAL A 207 -13.59 -23.27 19.99
CA VAL A 207 -12.43 -22.52 19.48
C VAL A 207 -12.54 -21.04 19.87
N ALA A 208 -13.74 -20.46 19.87
CA ALA A 208 -13.95 -19.10 20.34
C ALA A 208 -13.53 -18.98 21.81
N GLU A 209 -14.05 -19.87 22.67
CA GLU A 209 -13.73 -19.86 24.09
C GLU A 209 -12.25 -20.09 24.36
N ALA A 210 -11.61 -21.04 23.67
CA ALA A 210 -10.17 -21.26 23.80
C ALA A 210 -9.33 -20.02 23.45
N ASN A 211 -9.71 -19.27 22.40
CA ASN A 211 -9.01 -18.04 22.06
C ASN A 211 -9.25 -16.93 23.10
N ARG A 212 -10.45 -16.82 23.69
CA ARG A 212 -10.72 -15.89 24.79
C ARG A 212 -9.90 -16.22 26.02
N LEU A 213 -9.86 -17.50 26.42
CA LEU A 213 -9.07 -17.98 27.56
C LEU A 213 -7.58 -17.76 27.34
N ALA A 214 -7.06 -18.04 26.14
CA ALA A 214 -5.67 -17.77 25.79
C ALA A 214 -5.34 -16.27 25.87
N LEU A 215 -6.19 -15.39 25.31
CA LEU A 215 -6.05 -13.94 25.40
C LEU A 215 -6.02 -13.45 26.86
N LYS A 216 -6.97 -13.91 27.67
CA LYS A 216 -7.05 -13.61 29.12
C LYS A 216 -5.79 -14.09 29.86
N ALA A 217 -5.33 -15.31 29.59
CA ALA A 217 -4.16 -15.87 30.22
C ALA A 217 -2.87 -15.09 29.88
N GLY A 218 -2.72 -14.62 28.65
CA GLY A 218 -1.60 -13.79 28.24
C GLY A 218 -1.56 -12.45 28.98
N TRP A 219 -2.71 -11.79 29.09
CA TRP A 219 -2.83 -10.54 29.84
C TRP A 219 -2.54 -10.76 31.34
N ASN A 220 -3.12 -11.79 31.95
CA ASN A 220 -2.91 -12.13 33.36
C ASN A 220 -1.46 -12.52 33.66
N TYR A 221 -0.77 -13.17 32.71
CA TYR A 221 0.64 -13.48 32.86
C TYR A 221 1.49 -12.21 32.97
N GLY A 222 1.22 -11.21 32.13
CA GLY A 222 1.89 -9.91 32.21
C GLY A 222 1.72 -9.26 33.58
N GLU A 223 0.49 -9.27 34.11
CA GLU A 223 0.15 -8.70 35.41
C GLU A 223 0.84 -9.41 36.58
N THR A 224 0.95 -10.74 36.54
CA THR A 224 1.42 -11.54 37.68
C THR A 224 2.92 -11.86 37.67
N THR A 225 3.58 -11.85 36.50
CA THR A 225 5.03 -12.11 36.44
C THR A 225 5.85 -10.95 37.00
N GLU A 226 7.01 -11.20 37.60
CA GLU A 226 7.93 -10.16 38.05
C GLU A 226 8.90 -9.72 36.93
N ASP A 227 8.91 -10.41 35.79
CA ASP A 227 9.82 -10.15 34.66
C ASP A 227 9.58 -8.79 33.98
N PHE A 228 8.39 -8.20 34.15
CA PHE A 228 8.05 -6.87 33.67
C PHE A 228 7.93 -5.89 34.82
N ALA A 229 8.78 -4.85 34.81
CA ALA A 229 8.77 -3.79 35.81
C ALA A 229 7.64 -2.75 35.61
N SER A 230 7.25 -2.50 34.36
CA SER A 230 6.30 -1.44 33.99
C SER A 230 5.50 -1.83 32.74
N THR A 231 4.35 -1.18 32.59
CA THR A 231 3.58 -1.11 31.34
C THR A 231 3.85 0.24 30.67
N TYR A 232 3.47 0.38 29.40
CA TYR A 232 3.67 1.59 28.62
C TYR A 232 2.34 2.08 28.06
N GLN A 233 2.11 3.39 28.09
CA GLN A 233 0.89 3.98 27.61
C GLN A 233 1.18 5.10 26.60
N VAL A 234 0.57 4.96 25.43
CA VAL A 234 0.60 5.96 24.36
C VAL A 234 -0.71 6.74 24.41
N SER A 235 -0.63 8.05 24.66
CA SER A 235 -1.76 8.98 24.65
C SER A 235 -2.43 9.03 23.26
N ALA A 236 -3.71 9.41 23.20
CA ALA A 236 -4.38 9.60 21.91
C ALA A 236 -3.68 10.69 21.07
N ALA A 237 -3.70 10.52 19.75
CA ALA A 237 -3.13 11.48 18.82
C ALA A 237 -4.07 12.66 18.56
N GLU A 238 -3.50 13.82 18.27
CA GLU A 238 -4.24 15.00 17.83
C GLU A 238 -4.64 14.85 16.36
N LEU A 239 -5.75 14.14 16.10
CA LEU A 239 -6.32 13.98 14.76
C LEU A 239 -7.45 15.00 14.51
N PRO A 240 -7.61 15.51 13.27
CA PRO A 240 -8.76 16.34 12.92
C PRO A 240 -10.09 15.62 13.24
N SER A 241 -11.08 16.32 13.78
CA SER A 241 -12.37 15.70 14.12
C SER A 241 -13.06 15.08 12.89
N GLY A 242 -13.57 13.85 13.01
CA GLY A 242 -14.26 13.15 11.94
C GLY A 242 -14.49 11.67 12.23
N THR A 243 -15.09 10.97 11.27
CA THR A 243 -15.24 9.51 11.32
C THR A 243 -14.03 8.86 10.66
N TYR A 244 -13.31 8.03 11.42
CA TYR A 244 -12.12 7.35 10.95
C TYR A 244 -12.35 5.86 10.78
N LYS A 245 -11.63 5.29 9.82
CA LYS A 245 -11.50 3.85 9.65
C LYS A 245 -10.08 3.53 9.22
N ASN A 246 -9.51 2.47 9.80
CA ASN A 246 -8.25 1.93 9.29
C ASN A 246 -8.47 1.33 7.90
N VAL A 247 -7.64 1.70 6.92
CA VAL A 247 -7.77 1.24 5.53
C VAL A 247 -6.41 0.76 5.00
N MET A 248 -6.44 -0.34 4.24
CA MET A 248 -5.26 -0.83 3.51
C MET A 248 -5.20 -0.22 2.11
N GLY A 249 -4.01 -0.06 1.52
CA GLY A 249 -3.86 0.63 0.23
C GLY A 249 -4.65 0.01 -0.92
N ASN A 250 -4.58 -1.31 -1.11
CA ASN A 250 -5.38 -1.99 -2.15
C ASN A 250 -6.89 -1.87 -1.92
N GLN A 251 -7.31 -1.82 -0.65
CA GLN A 251 -8.72 -1.66 -0.30
C GLN A 251 -9.19 -0.22 -0.58
N ALA A 252 -8.40 0.78 -0.20
CA ALA A 252 -8.66 2.19 -0.51
C ALA A 252 -8.72 2.43 -2.01
N LEU A 253 -7.79 1.83 -2.78
CA LEU A 253 -7.79 1.92 -4.24
C LEU A 253 -9.07 1.35 -4.85
N ALA A 254 -9.49 0.15 -4.42
CA ALA A 254 -10.73 -0.47 -4.85
C ALA A 254 -11.96 0.41 -4.52
N TRP A 255 -12.01 1.00 -3.33
CA TRP A 255 -13.11 1.91 -2.96
C TRP A 255 -13.07 3.23 -3.74
N GLY A 256 -11.89 3.77 -4.04
CA GLY A 256 -11.71 4.94 -4.89
C GLY A 256 -12.22 4.70 -6.31
N LEU A 257 -11.99 3.52 -6.88
CA LEU A 257 -12.55 3.13 -8.18
C LEU A 257 -14.08 3.06 -8.14
N VAL A 258 -14.67 2.51 -7.07
CA VAL A 258 -16.13 2.49 -6.89
C VAL A 258 -16.68 3.91 -6.77
N ALA A 259 -16.03 4.77 -6.00
CA ALA A 259 -16.42 6.17 -5.86
C ALA A 259 -16.34 6.90 -7.19
N ALA A 260 -15.24 6.78 -7.93
CA ALA A 260 -15.06 7.37 -9.26
C ALA A 260 -16.12 6.90 -10.27
N ALA A 261 -16.47 5.61 -10.25
CA ALA A 261 -17.54 5.07 -11.09
C ALA A 261 -18.91 5.68 -10.74
N LYS A 262 -19.21 5.86 -9.44
CA LYS A 262 -20.43 6.54 -8.99
C LYS A 262 -20.46 8.03 -9.34
N LEU A 263 -19.35 8.73 -9.14
CA LEU A 263 -19.23 10.17 -9.44
C LEU A 263 -19.31 10.46 -10.94
N SER A 264 -19.03 9.47 -11.79
CA SER A 264 -19.12 9.55 -13.25
C SER A 264 -20.35 8.86 -13.86
N GLU A 265 -21.23 8.31 -13.01
CA GLU A 265 -22.43 7.57 -13.41
C GLU A 265 -22.11 6.44 -14.42
N LYS A 266 -21.01 5.71 -14.21
CA LYS A 266 -20.58 4.57 -15.02
C LYS A 266 -20.66 3.25 -14.28
N GLU A 267 -20.83 2.18 -15.04
CA GLU A 267 -20.54 0.83 -14.56
C GLU A 267 -19.02 0.61 -14.52
N LEU A 268 -18.53 0.01 -13.44
CA LEU A 268 -17.12 -0.33 -13.27
C LEU A 268 -16.86 -1.73 -13.81
N PHE A 269 -15.95 -1.86 -14.77
CA PHE A 269 -15.47 -3.14 -15.28
C PHE A 269 -14.00 -3.34 -14.94
N LEU A 270 -13.66 -4.42 -14.23
CA LEU A 270 -12.28 -4.82 -13.97
C LEU A 270 -11.94 -6.08 -14.79
N GLY A 271 -11.00 -5.96 -15.73
CA GLY A 271 -10.35 -7.11 -16.38
C GLY A 271 -8.97 -7.36 -15.75
N SER A 272 -8.80 -8.48 -15.04
CA SER A 272 -7.58 -8.74 -14.27
C SER A 272 -7.16 -10.21 -14.29
N TYR A 273 -5.86 -10.46 -14.12
CA TYR A 273 -5.29 -11.78 -13.86
C TYR A 273 -4.67 -11.77 -12.45
N PRO A 274 -4.88 -12.81 -11.61
CA PRO A 274 -4.37 -12.81 -10.25
C PRO A 274 -2.83 -12.76 -10.19
N ILE A 275 -2.29 -11.70 -9.59
CA ILE A 275 -0.86 -11.51 -9.34
C ILE A 275 -0.63 -10.77 -8.01
N THR A 276 0.29 -11.24 -7.18
CA THR A 276 0.69 -10.54 -5.94
C THR A 276 1.50 -9.29 -6.28
N PRO A 277 1.29 -8.14 -5.63
CA PRO A 277 0.28 -7.85 -4.59
C PRO A 277 -1.07 -7.28 -5.11
N ALA A 278 -1.32 -7.24 -6.42
CA ALA A 278 -2.51 -6.59 -7.00
C ALA A 278 -3.84 -7.38 -6.86
N SER A 279 -3.80 -8.71 -6.62
CA SER A 279 -5.00 -9.56 -6.55
C SER A 279 -6.05 -9.11 -5.54
N ASP A 280 -5.66 -8.42 -4.46
CA ASP A 280 -6.61 -7.99 -3.44
C ASP A 280 -7.58 -6.91 -3.93
N ILE A 281 -7.23 -6.17 -4.98
CA ILE A 281 -8.14 -5.23 -5.65
C ILE A 281 -9.28 -6.01 -6.30
N LEU A 282 -8.98 -7.11 -6.99
CA LEU A 282 -9.98 -8.01 -7.58
C LEU A 282 -10.87 -8.63 -6.48
N HIS A 283 -10.26 -9.13 -5.41
CA HIS A 283 -10.99 -9.71 -4.28
C HIS A 283 -11.95 -8.69 -3.65
N GLU A 284 -11.50 -7.46 -3.41
CA GLU A 284 -12.32 -6.43 -2.81
C GLU A 284 -13.47 -6.01 -3.73
N LEU A 285 -13.18 -5.70 -5.00
CA LEU A 285 -14.20 -5.30 -5.99
C LEU A 285 -15.25 -6.40 -6.23
N SER A 286 -14.88 -7.67 -6.17
CA SER A 286 -15.82 -8.80 -6.35
C SER A 286 -16.96 -8.83 -5.32
N LYS A 287 -16.77 -8.20 -4.15
CA LYS A 287 -17.77 -8.10 -3.07
C LYS A 287 -18.80 -7.01 -3.33
N HIS A 288 -18.53 -6.07 -4.24
CA HIS A 288 -19.25 -4.80 -4.40
C HIS A 288 -20.17 -4.76 -5.62
N LYS A 289 -20.74 -5.90 -6.04
CA LYS A 289 -21.67 -5.99 -7.18
C LYS A 289 -22.89 -5.07 -7.03
N ASN A 290 -23.29 -4.78 -5.80
CA ASN A 290 -24.35 -3.82 -5.45
C ASN A 290 -24.07 -2.39 -5.94
N PHE A 291 -22.82 -2.05 -6.25
CA PHE A 291 -22.45 -0.75 -6.82
C PHE A 291 -22.38 -0.74 -8.36
N GLY A 292 -22.74 -1.83 -9.04
CA GLY A 292 -22.61 -1.96 -10.50
C GLY A 292 -21.21 -2.39 -10.94
N VAL A 293 -20.45 -3.03 -10.04
CA VAL A 293 -19.10 -3.53 -10.31
C VAL A 293 -19.17 -4.89 -10.99
N ARG A 294 -18.46 -5.04 -12.12
CA ARG A 294 -18.26 -6.30 -12.84
C ARG A 294 -16.77 -6.63 -12.86
N THR A 295 -16.42 -7.79 -12.31
CA THR A 295 -15.05 -8.33 -12.32
C THR A 295 -14.95 -9.49 -13.29
N PHE A 296 -13.93 -9.48 -14.15
CA PHE A 296 -13.58 -10.57 -15.06
C PHE A 296 -12.16 -11.04 -14.73
N GLN A 297 -12.07 -12.25 -14.19
CA GLN A 297 -10.78 -12.93 -14.02
C GLN A 297 -10.44 -13.61 -15.35
N ALA A 298 -9.45 -13.06 -16.05
CA ALA A 298 -8.99 -13.57 -17.31
C ALA A 298 -8.04 -14.78 -17.14
N GLU A 299 -7.75 -15.43 -18.25
CA GLU A 299 -6.80 -16.53 -18.38
C GLU A 299 -5.33 -16.10 -18.30
N ASP A 300 -5.03 -14.86 -18.71
CA ASP A 300 -3.71 -14.22 -18.64
C ASP A 300 -3.83 -12.68 -18.64
N GLU A 301 -2.69 -11.99 -18.53
CA GLU A 301 -2.64 -10.53 -18.51
C GLU A 301 -3.01 -9.85 -19.84
N ILE A 302 -2.82 -10.53 -20.97
CA ILE A 302 -3.15 -10.02 -22.31
C ILE A 302 -4.67 -10.00 -22.48
N ALA A 303 -5.34 -11.13 -22.20
CA ALA A 303 -6.79 -11.24 -22.18
C ALA A 303 -7.41 -10.24 -21.19
N ALA A 304 -6.80 -10.06 -20.01
CA ALA A 304 -7.25 -9.09 -19.02
C ALA A 304 -7.26 -7.65 -19.57
N VAL A 305 -6.17 -7.17 -20.19
CA VAL A 305 -6.15 -5.79 -20.73
C VAL A 305 -7.05 -5.65 -21.95
N CYS A 306 -7.09 -6.64 -22.84
CA CYS A 306 -7.98 -6.64 -24.00
C CYS A 306 -9.46 -6.59 -23.61
N SER A 307 -9.86 -7.29 -22.55
CA SER A 307 -11.22 -7.23 -22.02
C SER A 307 -11.57 -5.84 -21.47
N ALA A 308 -10.62 -5.17 -20.80
CA ALA A 308 -10.80 -3.81 -20.30
C ALA A 308 -10.92 -2.80 -21.46
N ILE A 309 -10.11 -2.92 -22.51
CA ILE A 309 -10.24 -2.10 -23.73
C ILE A 309 -11.62 -2.26 -24.36
N GLY A 310 -12.12 -3.50 -24.47
CA GLY A 310 -13.47 -3.77 -24.97
C GLY A 310 -14.56 -3.13 -24.11
N ALA A 311 -14.43 -3.19 -22.78
CA ALA A 311 -15.36 -2.54 -21.86
C ALA A 311 -15.32 -1.01 -21.96
N ALA A 312 -14.13 -0.40 -22.09
CA ALA A 312 -13.98 1.04 -22.33
C ALA A 312 -14.61 1.44 -23.67
N PHE A 313 -14.38 0.68 -24.73
CA PHE A 313 -15.04 0.92 -26.01
C PHE A 313 -16.58 0.86 -25.89
N GLY A 314 -17.10 -0.04 -25.04
CA GLY A 314 -18.52 -0.17 -24.73
C GLY A 314 -19.13 0.91 -23.84
N GLY A 315 -18.35 1.88 -23.33
CA GLY A 315 -18.87 2.97 -22.49
C GLY A 315 -18.70 2.78 -20.97
N SER A 316 -18.09 1.69 -20.51
CA SER A 316 -17.85 1.44 -19.08
C SER A 316 -16.61 2.16 -18.55
N MET A 317 -16.57 2.41 -17.25
CA MET A 317 -15.32 2.74 -16.56
C MET A 317 -14.47 1.47 -16.48
N ALA A 318 -13.51 1.32 -17.40
CA ALA A 318 -12.71 0.11 -17.49
C ALA A 318 -11.39 0.24 -16.73
N VAL A 319 -11.02 -0.84 -16.05
CA VAL A 319 -9.82 -0.93 -15.23
C VAL A 319 -9.12 -2.26 -15.51
N THR A 320 -7.80 -2.25 -15.53
CA THR A 320 -6.97 -3.46 -15.43
C THR A 320 -5.93 -3.28 -14.34
N THR A 321 -5.61 -4.35 -13.62
CA THR A 321 -4.64 -4.35 -12.52
C THR A 321 -3.56 -5.38 -12.75
N SER A 322 -2.33 -5.08 -12.33
CA SER A 322 -1.21 -6.00 -12.39
C SER A 322 -0.04 -5.57 -11.49
N SER A 323 1.10 -6.20 -11.71
CA SER A 323 2.42 -5.83 -11.19
C SER A 323 3.45 -6.01 -12.32
N GLY A 324 4.71 -5.62 -12.11
CA GLY A 324 5.77 -5.57 -13.13
C GLY A 324 5.70 -6.59 -14.29
N PRO A 325 5.72 -7.92 -14.04
CA PRO A 325 5.67 -8.93 -15.11
C PRO A 325 4.41 -8.84 -15.97
N GLY A 326 3.27 -8.60 -15.34
CA GLY A 326 2.00 -8.52 -16.03
C GLY A 326 1.81 -7.18 -16.75
N ILE A 327 2.40 -6.09 -16.24
CA ILE A 327 2.47 -4.82 -16.99
C ILE A 327 3.30 -4.99 -18.27
N ALA A 328 4.42 -5.71 -18.20
CA ALA A 328 5.22 -6.01 -19.39
C ALA A 328 4.40 -6.78 -20.46
N LEU A 329 3.58 -7.76 -20.05
CA LEU A 329 2.67 -8.49 -20.96
C LEU A 329 1.55 -7.60 -21.53
N LYS A 330 1.12 -6.57 -20.79
CA LYS A 330 0.07 -5.63 -21.21
C LYS A 330 0.55 -4.56 -22.18
N GLY A 331 1.87 -4.42 -22.42
CA GLY A 331 2.46 -3.33 -23.19
C GLY A 331 1.81 -3.08 -24.55
N GLU A 332 1.55 -4.14 -25.33
CA GLU A 332 0.86 -4.02 -26.63
C GLU A 332 -0.59 -3.53 -26.48
N GLY A 333 -1.34 -4.10 -25.53
CA GLY A 333 -2.72 -3.69 -25.24
C GLY A 333 -2.79 -2.23 -24.75
N MET A 334 -1.84 -1.79 -23.94
CA MET A 334 -1.75 -0.39 -23.50
C MET A 334 -1.49 0.55 -24.69
N GLY A 335 -0.61 0.16 -25.61
CA GLY A 335 -0.39 0.88 -26.87
C GLY A 335 -1.66 0.98 -27.71
N LEU A 336 -2.42 -0.12 -27.81
CA LEU A 336 -3.72 -0.12 -28.48
C LEU A 336 -4.72 0.83 -27.80
N ALA A 337 -4.81 0.81 -26.46
CA ALA A 337 -5.72 1.69 -25.72
C ALA A 337 -5.41 3.18 -25.94
N LEU A 338 -4.13 3.54 -26.00
CA LEU A 338 -3.69 4.90 -26.35
C LEU A 338 -4.07 5.25 -27.80
N MET A 339 -3.83 4.34 -28.74
CA MET A 339 -4.11 4.55 -30.16
C MET A 339 -5.63 4.72 -30.44
N LEU A 340 -6.44 3.98 -29.69
CA LEU A 340 -7.91 4.11 -29.71
C LEU A 340 -8.40 5.34 -28.95
N GLU A 341 -7.56 5.93 -28.10
CA GLU A 341 -7.85 7.03 -27.21
C GLU A 341 -9.08 6.76 -26.34
N LEU A 342 -9.01 5.68 -25.57
CA LEU A 342 -10.08 5.25 -24.67
C LEU A 342 -9.76 5.64 -23.22
N PRO A 343 -10.75 6.15 -22.47
CA PRO A 343 -10.59 6.42 -21.05
C PRO A 343 -10.57 5.08 -20.28
N MET A 344 -9.44 4.76 -19.67
CA MET A 344 -9.32 3.57 -18.81
C MET A 344 -8.21 3.74 -17.78
N ILE A 345 -8.24 2.94 -16.73
CA ILE A 345 -7.21 2.93 -15.68
C ILE A 345 -6.38 1.66 -15.75
N ILE A 346 -5.06 1.80 -15.70
CA ILE A 346 -4.10 0.71 -15.61
C ILE A 346 -3.41 0.84 -14.25
N ILE A 347 -3.52 -0.17 -13.41
CA ILE A 347 -2.94 -0.14 -12.07
C ILE A 347 -1.73 -1.07 -12.03
N ASP A 348 -0.57 -0.51 -11.74
CA ASP A 348 0.66 -1.24 -11.45
C ASP A 348 0.97 -1.17 -9.97
N VAL A 349 0.78 -2.28 -9.26
CA VAL A 349 1.20 -2.41 -7.87
C VAL A 349 2.59 -3.03 -7.86
N GLN A 350 3.61 -2.16 -7.82
CA GLN A 350 5.01 -2.53 -8.01
C GLN A 350 5.51 -3.49 -6.93
N ARG A 351 6.43 -4.38 -7.31
CA ARG A 351 7.07 -5.36 -6.42
C ARG A 351 8.51 -5.59 -6.89
N GLY A 352 9.34 -6.23 -6.07
CA GLY A 352 10.75 -6.48 -6.43
C GLY A 352 10.91 -7.23 -7.75
N GLY A 353 11.69 -6.68 -8.67
CA GLY A 353 12.03 -7.28 -9.97
C GLY A 353 13.47 -7.81 -10.03
N PRO A 354 14.00 -8.11 -11.24
CA PRO A 354 13.31 -8.25 -12.53
C PRO A 354 12.67 -9.65 -12.69
N SER A 355 11.93 -9.86 -13.78
CA SER A 355 11.20 -11.12 -14.05
C SER A 355 10.26 -11.45 -12.88
N THR A 356 10.20 -12.70 -12.40
CA THR A 356 9.40 -13.05 -11.20
C THR A 356 9.81 -12.22 -9.98
N GLY A 357 11.11 -11.96 -9.83
CA GLY A 357 11.70 -11.15 -8.77
C GLY A 357 11.35 -11.62 -7.36
N LEU A 358 10.90 -10.69 -6.52
CA LEU A 358 10.53 -10.88 -5.12
C LEU A 358 9.06 -10.50 -4.92
N PRO A 359 8.10 -11.42 -5.19
CA PRO A 359 6.67 -11.08 -5.25
C PRO A 359 6.07 -10.42 -4.00
N THR A 360 6.65 -10.68 -2.84
CA THR A 360 6.19 -10.19 -1.53
C THR A 360 6.97 -8.98 -1.02
N LYS A 361 7.96 -8.49 -1.77
CA LYS A 361 8.83 -7.39 -1.35
C LYS A 361 8.54 -6.12 -2.15
N THR A 362 8.56 -4.99 -1.47
CA THR A 362 8.33 -3.68 -2.07
C THR A 362 9.55 -3.22 -2.88
N GLU A 363 9.30 -2.61 -4.03
CA GLU A 363 10.29 -1.95 -4.87
C GLU A 363 9.56 -0.95 -5.78
N GLN A 364 10.26 0.07 -6.27
CA GLN A 364 9.71 1.11 -7.16
C GLN A 364 10.45 1.10 -8.50
N SER A 365 10.63 -0.08 -9.07
CA SER A 365 11.51 -0.33 -10.23
C SER A 365 10.83 -0.25 -11.59
N ASP A 366 9.53 0.06 -11.64
CA ASP A 366 8.74 -0.06 -12.87
C ASP A 366 8.47 1.30 -13.52
N LEU A 367 8.99 2.40 -12.96
CA LEU A 367 8.73 3.76 -13.47
C LEU A 367 9.15 3.95 -14.93
N LEU A 368 10.35 3.51 -15.34
CA LEU A 368 10.76 3.64 -16.74
C LEU A 368 9.92 2.74 -17.66
N MET A 369 9.42 1.61 -17.17
CA MET A 369 8.47 0.78 -17.93
C MET A 369 7.10 1.48 -18.03
N ALA A 370 6.64 2.14 -16.98
CA ALA A 370 5.44 2.97 -17.00
C ALA A 370 5.57 4.11 -18.02
N MET A 371 6.74 4.75 -18.11
CA MET A 371 7.02 5.86 -19.02
C MET A 371 7.25 5.41 -20.47
N HIS A 372 7.98 4.30 -20.69
CA HIS A 372 8.56 3.94 -21.99
C HIS A 372 8.36 2.47 -22.41
N GLY A 373 7.57 1.68 -21.68
CA GLY A 373 7.39 0.24 -21.93
C GLY A 373 6.50 -0.13 -23.12
N ARG A 374 6.24 0.81 -24.03
CA ARG A 374 5.35 0.66 -25.19
C ARG A 374 6.11 1.02 -26.47
N ASN A 375 5.72 0.44 -27.61
CA ASN A 375 6.38 0.72 -28.89
C ASN A 375 5.92 2.05 -29.49
N GLY A 376 6.85 2.75 -30.17
CA GLY A 376 6.60 4.05 -30.80
C GLY A 376 6.35 5.18 -29.80
N GLU A 377 6.06 6.38 -30.31
CA GLU A 377 5.73 7.57 -29.51
C GLU A 377 4.38 7.40 -28.82
N SER A 378 4.41 6.85 -27.61
CA SER A 378 3.23 6.36 -26.89
C SER A 378 3.20 6.80 -25.42
N PRO A 379 3.19 8.11 -25.14
CA PRO A 379 3.10 8.60 -23.77
C PRO A 379 1.77 8.21 -23.12
N LEU A 380 1.76 8.06 -21.79
CA LEU A 380 0.56 7.91 -20.96
C LEU A 380 0.67 8.82 -19.73
N PRO A 381 -0.42 9.42 -19.24
CA PRO A 381 -0.41 10.02 -17.92
C PRO A 381 -0.11 8.98 -16.83
N VAL A 382 0.71 9.36 -15.85
CA VAL A 382 1.16 8.50 -14.75
C VAL A 382 1.02 9.24 -13.43
N ILE A 383 0.25 8.67 -12.50
CA ILE A 383 0.14 9.12 -11.11
C ILE A 383 0.67 8.02 -10.18
N ALA A 384 1.40 8.39 -9.13
CA ALA A 384 1.91 7.51 -8.09
C ALA A 384 1.26 7.85 -6.75
N ALA A 385 0.65 6.86 -6.10
CA ALA A 385 0.04 7.04 -4.78
C ALA A 385 1.13 7.20 -3.70
N CYS A 386 0.90 8.06 -2.71
CA CYS A 386 1.88 8.34 -1.66
C CYS A 386 1.65 7.58 -0.34
N SER A 387 0.41 7.11 -0.10
CA SER A 387 0.01 6.42 1.13
C SER A 387 -1.17 5.46 0.89
N PRO A 388 -1.49 4.56 1.84
CA PRO A 388 -2.68 3.73 1.78
C PRO A 388 -3.98 4.51 1.56
N ALA A 389 -4.22 5.62 2.27
CA ALA A 389 -5.41 6.44 2.09
C ALA A 389 -5.39 7.20 0.75
N ASP A 390 -4.23 7.68 0.31
CA ASP A 390 -4.09 8.43 -0.95
C ASP A 390 -4.49 7.59 -2.18
N CYS A 391 -4.36 6.27 -2.12
CA CYS A 391 -4.87 5.37 -3.16
C CYS A 391 -6.35 5.61 -3.51
N PHE A 392 -7.19 5.99 -2.53
CA PHE A 392 -8.59 6.32 -2.79
C PHE A 392 -8.70 7.54 -3.72
N GLN A 393 -7.94 8.58 -3.41
CA GLN A 393 -7.97 9.85 -4.12
C GLN A 393 -7.27 9.76 -5.49
N ALA A 394 -6.16 9.02 -5.58
CA ALA A 394 -5.46 8.75 -6.83
C ALA A 394 -6.35 8.06 -7.87
N ALA A 395 -7.24 7.15 -7.47
CA ALA A 395 -8.21 6.54 -8.38
C ALA A 395 -9.23 7.54 -8.94
N ILE A 396 -9.69 8.48 -8.13
CA ILE A 396 -10.64 9.53 -8.54
C ILE A 396 -9.96 10.47 -9.54
N GLU A 397 -8.78 10.98 -9.20
CA GLU A 397 -8.01 11.87 -10.07
C GLU A 397 -7.63 11.22 -11.40
N ALA A 398 -7.18 9.96 -11.36
CA ALA A 398 -6.84 9.21 -12.56
C ALA A 398 -8.06 9.09 -13.49
N TRP A 399 -9.26 8.84 -12.93
CA TRP A 399 -10.47 8.76 -13.74
C TRP A 399 -10.91 10.11 -14.32
N GLN A 400 -10.74 11.19 -13.56
CA GLN A 400 -10.99 12.55 -14.04
C GLN A 400 -10.09 12.88 -15.24
N VAL A 401 -8.79 12.60 -15.15
CA VAL A 401 -7.86 12.80 -16.27
C VAL A 401 -8.19 11.87 -17.44
N ALA A 402 -8.45 10.59 -17.19
CA ALA A 402 -8.76 9.61 -18.22
C ALA A 402 -9.95 10.03 -19.08
N THR A 403 -11.04 10.46 -18.43
CA THR A 403 -12.28 10.88 -19.10
C THR A 403 -12.19 12.26 -19.74
N LYS A 404 -11.54 13.22 -19.08
CA LYS A 404 -11.38 14.58 -19.60
C LYS A 404 -10.55 14.64 -20.87
N TYR A 405 -9.47 13.86 -20.95
CA TYR A 405 -8.56 13.87 -22.10
C TYR A 405 -8.76 12.66 -23.03
N MET A 406 -9.64 11.71 -22.68
CA MET A 406 -9.87 10.47 -23.45
C MET A 406 -8.56 9.70 -23.69
N VAL A 407 -7.92 9.27 -22.59
CA VAL A 407 -6.64 8.54 -22.59
C VAL A 407 -6.60 7.47 -21.50
N PRO A 408 -5.78 6.41 -21.68
CA PRO A 408 -5.47 5.50 -20.58
C PRO A 408 -4.61 6.24 -19.55
N VAL A 409 -4.89 6.07 -18.25
CA VAL A 409 -4.07 6.62 -17.16
C VAL A 409 -3.49 5.48 -16.35
N MET A 410 -2.19 5.55 -16.04
CA MET A 410 -1.53 4.58 -15.19
C MET A 410 -1.45 5.08 -13.75
N ILE A 411 -1.83 4.23 -12.80
CA ILE A 411 -1.63 4.43 -11.37
C ILE A 411 -0.51 3.51 -10.91
N LEU A 412 0.54 4.09 -10.32
CA LEU A 412 1.61 3.39 -9.65
C LEU A 412 1.33 3.33 -8.15
N SER A 413 1.33 2.12 -7.61
CA SER A 413 1.45 1.85 -6.18
C SER A 413 2.65 0.92 -5.98
N ASP A 414 2.87 0.44 -4.76
CA ASP A 414 3.93 -0.52 -4.47
C ASP A 414 3.48 -1.47 -3.34
N GLY A 415 4.21 -2.58 -3.17
CA GLY A 415 3.90 -3.59 -2.16
C GLY A 415 3.90 -3.06 -0.73
N TYR A 416 4.55 -1.91 -0.46
CA TYR A 416 4.52 -1.28 0.85
C TYR A 416 3.19 -0.54 1.07
N ILE A 417 2.76 0.30 0.12
CA ILE A 417 1.45 0.99 0.19
C ILE A 417 0.30 -0.02 0.14
N ALA A 418 0.36 -0.98 -0.78
CA ALA A 418 -0.74 -1.91 -1.05
C ALA A 418 -1.14 -2.74 0.17
N ASN A 419 -0.14 -3.16 0.95
CA ASN A 419 -0.31 -3.97 2.16
C ASN A 419 -0.30 -3.14 3.45
N GLY A 420 0.26 -1.92 3.42
CA GLY A 420 0.24 -0.99 4.55
C GLY A 420 -1.17 -0.53 4.86
N ALA A 421 -1.37 -0.13 6.11
CA ALA A 421 -2.62 0.42 6.61
C ALA A 421 -2.36 1.65 7.47
N GLU A 422 -3.27 2.62 7.39
CA GLU A 422 -3.27 3.84 8.17
C GLU A 422 -4.70 4.29 8.53
N PRO A 423 -4.88 5.14 9.56
CA PRO A 423 -6.14 5.80 9.84
C PRO A 423 -6.59 6.68 8.67
N TRP A 424 -7.73 6.34 8.07
CA TRP A 424 -8.32 7.12 7.00
C TRP A 424 -9.57 7.84 7.49
N ARG A 425 -9.57 9.16 7.34
CA ARG A 425 -10.75 9.99 7.54
C ARG A 425 -11.71 9.76 6.39
N ILE A 426 -12.87 9.20 6.67
CA ILE A 426 -13.87 8.89 5.65
C ILE A 426 -14.38 10.22 5.07
N PRO A 427 -14.28 10.45 3.75
CA PRO A 427 -14.82 11.65 3.13
C PRO A 427 -16.34 11.61 3.11
N GLU A 428 -16.95 12.79 3.20
CA GLU A 428 -18.39 12.94 2.93
C GLU A 428 -18.63 12.73 1.43
N VAL A 429 -19.46 11.75 1.07
CA VAL A 429 -19.64 11.36 -0.34
C VAL A 429 -20.16 12.53 -1.18
N ASP A 430 -21.05 13.34 -0.62
CA ASP A 430 -21.65 14.50 -1.31
C ASP A 430 -20.66 15.66 -1.52
N SER A 431 -19.51 15.68 -0.83
CA SER A 431 -18.48 16.69 -1.03
C SER A 431 -17.50 16.33 -2.15
N LEU A 432 -17.52 15.09 -2.63
CA LEU A 432 -16.64 14.65 -3.71
C LEU A 432 -17.08 15.29 -5.05
N PRO A 433 -16.13 15.79 -5.87
CA PRO A 433 -16.46 16.44 -7.12
C PRO A 433 -17.04 15.43 -8.12
N LYS A 434 -18.16 15.80 -8.75
CA LYS A 434 -18.72 15.02 -9.86
C LYS A 434 -17.73 14.94 -11.03
N ILE A 435 -17.77 13.82 -11.75
CA ILE A 435 -16.92 13.57 -12.91
C ILE A 435 -17.83 13.56 -14.15
N PRO A 436 -18.03 14.69 -14.83
CA PRO A 436 -18.97 14.75 -15.95
C PRO A 436 -18.46 13.89 -17.10
N VAL A 437 -19.28 12.91 -17.53
CA VAL A 437 -19.01 12.10 -18.72
C VAL A 437 -20.18 12.20 -19.68
N SER A 438 -19.95 12.81 -20.82
CA SER A 438 -20.93 12.92 -21.90
C SER A 438 -20.63 11.93 -23.03
N HIS A 439 -21.67 11.28 -23.53
CA HIS A 439 -21.61 10.56 -24.80
C HIS A 439 -22.37 11.35 -25.86
N PRO A 440 -21.91 11.36 -27.12
CA PRO A 440 -22.71 11.90 -28.22
C PRO A 440 -24.03 11.14 -28.33
N SER A 441 -25.13 11.86 -28.49
CA SER A 441 -26.45 11.29 -28.81
C SER A 441 -26.61 11.08 -30.32
N GLY A 442 -27.44 10.11 -30.71
CA GLY A 442 -27.82 9.91 -32.11
C GLY A 442 -28.84 10.96 -32.61
N GLN A 443 -28.58 11.53 -33.79
CA GLN A 443 -29.36 12.51 -34.61
C GLN A 443 -29.51 13.95 -34.06
N LYS A 444 -29.44 15.03 -34.85
CA LYS A 444 -30.01 15.29 -36.20
C LYS A 444 -29.07 15.04 -37.40
N LEU A 445 -29.62 14.34 -38.39
CA LEU A 445 -29.14 14.24 -39.77
C LEU A 445 -29.00 15.64 -40.41
N SER A 446 -27.81 16.24 -40.33
CA SER A 446 -27.38 17.27 -41.30
C SER A 446 -26.91 16.65 -42.62
N GLY A 447 -26.86 15.32 -42.71
CA GLY A 447 -26.23 14.59 -43.82
C GLY A 447 -24.71 14.43 -43.66
N GLU A 448 -24.11 15.02 -42.62
CA GLU A 448 -22.67 14.92 -42.36
C GLU A 448 -22.31 13.61 -41.62
N PRO A 449 -21.20 12.94 -41.98
CA PRO A 449 -20.74 11.73 -41.31
C PRO A 449 -20.28 12.02 -39.88
N PHE A 450 -20.50 11.07 -38.95
CA PHE A 450 -19.91 11.16 -37.61
C PHE A 450 -18.38 11.07 -37.70
N LEU A 451 -17.70 11.99 -37.03
CA LEU A 451 -16.25 12.11 -37.02
C LEU A 451 -15.68 11.61 -35.68
N PRO A 452 -15.25 10.34 -35.60
CA PRO A 452 -14.84 9.71 -34.34
C PRO A 452 -13.57 10.30 -33.73
N TYR A 453 -12.76 11.05 -34.49
CA TYR A 453 -11.55 11.74 -34.01
C TYR A 453 -11.70 13.27 -34.05
N LYS A 454 -12.93 13.80 -34.13
CA LYS A 454 -13.16 15.23 -33.99
C LYS A 454 -12.77 15.68 -32.59
N ARG A 455 -11.86 16.63 -32.50
CA ARG A 455 -11.26 17.10 -31.24
C ARG A 455 -12.08 18.21 -30.59
N ASP A 456 -12.18 18.18 -29.28
CA ASP A 456 -12.62 19.32 -28.46
C ASP A 456 -11.42 20.18 -28.00
N GLU A 457 -11.67 21.14 -27.10
CA GLU A 457 -10.63 21.99 -26.51
C GLU A 457 -9.58 21.25 -25.69
N ASN A 458 -9.89 20.05 -25.18
CA ASN A 458 -8.95 19.18 -24.47
C ASN A 458 -8.24 18.19 -25.41
N LEU A 459 -8.44 18.33 -26.73
CA LEU A 459 -8.03 17.38 -27.76
C LEU A 459 -8.66 15.98 -27.58
N ALA A 460 -9.71 15.89 -26.77
CA ALA A 460 -10.45 14.66 -26.56
C ALA A 460 -11.36 14.40 -27.77
N ARG A 461 -11.48 13.11 -28.10
CA ARG A 461 -12.38 12.65 -29.16
C ARG A 461 -13.75 12.28 -28.57
N PRO A 462 -14.85 12.32 -29.33
CA PRO A 462 -16.15 11.88 -28.84
C PRO A 462 -16.15 10.38 -28.51
N TRP A 463 -16.65 10.03 -27.32
CA TRP A 463 -16.81 8.65 -26.87
C TRP A 463 -18.16 8.06 -27.28
N ALA A 464 -18.31 7.69 -28.55
CA ALA A 464 -19.55 7.10 -29.05
C ALA A 464 -19.73 5.65 -28.58
N ILE A 465 -20.92 5.33 -28.05
CA ILE A 465 -21.26 3.99 -27.57
C ILE A 465 -21.70 3.11 -28.76
N PRO A 466 -21.17 1.89 -28.91
CA PRO A 466 -21.63 0.95 -29.93
C PRO A 466 -23.14 0.70 -29.86
N GLY A 467 -23.79 0.71 -31.03
CA GLY A 467 -25.25 0.54 -31.14
C GLY A 467 -26.05 1.84 -31.06
N THR A 468 -25.42 2.99 -30.79
CA THR A 468 -26.09 4.30 -30.92
C THR A 468 -26.33 4.66 -32.38
N GLU A 469 -27.59 4.95 -32.73
CA GLU A 469 -28.01 5.29 -34.09
C GLU A 469 -27.26 6.52 -34.64
N GLY A 470 -26.80 6.46 -35.89
CA GLY A 470 -26.11 7.57 -36.56
C GLY A 470 -24.65 7.79 -36.18
N LEU A 471 -24.11 7.02 -35.22
CA LEU A 471 -22.73 7.15 -34.74
C LEU A 471 -21.84 5.96 -35.16
N MET A 472 -22.17 5.29 -36.27
CA MET A 472 -21.35 4.18 -36.77
C MET A 472 -19.94 4.69 -37.07
N HIS A 473 -18.93 4.04 -36.48
CA HIS A 473 -17.53 4.41 -36.66
C HIS A 473 -16.62 3.19 -36.51
N ARG A 474 -15.37 3.34 -36.96
CA ARG A 474 -14.33 2.33 -36.82
C ARG A 474 -13.08 2.94 -36.19
N VAL A 475 -12.74 2.44 -35.01
CA VAL A 475 -11.45 2.72 -34.35
C VAL A 475 -10.61 1.44 -34.37
N GLY A 476 -9.29 1.57 -34.40
CA GLY A 476 -8.37 0.43 -34.49
C GLY A 476 -6.92 0.87 -34.28
N GLY A 477 -5.99 -0.09 -34.22
CA GLY A 477 -4.58 0.18 -33.92
C GLY A 477 -3.73 0.76 -35.06
N LEU A 478 -4.25 0.83 -36.29
CA LEU A 478 -3.58 1.52 -37.41
C LEU A 478 -3.74 3.02 -37.30
N GLU A 479 -2.73 3.79 -37.75
CA GLU A 479 -2.77 5.26 -37.77
C GLU A 479 -4.05 5.79 -38.42
N LYS A 480 -4.59 6.85 -37.81
CA LYS A 480 -5.89 7.39 -38.13
C LYS A 480 -5.78 8.78 -38.72
N GLU A 481 -6.55 9.03 -39.77
CA GLU A 481 -6.79 10.38 -40.26
C GLU A 481 -7.52 11.20 -39.18
N ASP A 482 -7.02 12.40 -38.90
CA ASP A 482 -7.65 13.31 -37.95
C ASP A 482 -9.10 13.62 -38.35
N GLY A 483 -9.99 13.75 -37.36
CA GLY A 483 -11.43 13.86 -37.59
C GLY A 483 -12.11 12.55 -38.02
N THR A 484 -11.79 12.01 -39.20
CA THR A 484 -12.57 10.91 -39.83
C THR A 484 -12.34 9.54 -39.19
N GLY A 485 -11.14 9.28 -38.65
CA GLY A 485 -10.77 7.95 -38.15
C GLY A 485 -10.54 6.90 -39.23
N ASN A 486 -10.43 7.30 -40.50
CA ASN A 486 -9.99 6.41 -41.58
C ASN A 486 -8.54 6.01 -41.39
N VAL A 487 -8.13 4.89 -42.00
CA VAL A 487 -6.71 4.51 -41.99
C VAL A 487 -5.94 5.51 -42.85
N SER A 488 -4.89 6.10 -42.30
CA SER A 488 -4.00 7.00 -43.02
C SER A 488 -2.56 6.53 -42.93
N TYR A 489 -1.85 6.61 -44.05
CA TYR A 489 -0.40 6.39 -44.14
C TYR A 489 0.31 7.68 -44.60
N ASP A 490 -0.43 8.79 -44.62
CA ASP A 490 0.13 10.10 -44.97
C ASP A 490 1.13 10.54 -43.90
N PRO A 491 2.37 10.90 -44.29
CA PRO A 491 3.41 11.27 -43.34
C PRO A 491 3.06 12.49 -42.48
N ASP A 492 2.44 13.51 -43.06
CA ASP A 492 2.10 14.74 -42.35
C ASP A 492 0.97 14.50 -41.34
N ASN A 493 -0.03 13.68 -41.70
CA ASN A 493 -1.04 13.21 -40.76
C ASN A 493 -0.42 12.41 -39.62
N HIS A 494 0.51 11.50 -39.90
CA HIS A 494 1.16 10.70 -38.86
C HIS A 494 1.91 11.60 -37.87
N GLN A 495 2.70 12.56 -38.35
CA GLN A 495 3.39 13.53 -37.50
C GLN A 495 2.39 14.33 -36.65
N HIS A 496 1.35 14.91 -37.27
CA HIS A 496 0.32 15.68 -36.57
C HIS A 496 -0.40 14.87 -35.48
N MET A 497 -0.74 13.62 -35.76
CA MET A 497 -1.45 12.76 -34.80
C MET A 497 -0.55 12.30 -33.66
N VAL A 498 0.73 12.04 -33.92
CA VAL A 498 1.74 11.78 -32.87
C VAL A 498 1.89 12.99 -31.95
N GLU A 499 2.14 14.17 -32.52
CA GLU A 499 2.27 15.42 -31.76
C GLU A 499 0.99 15.76 -30.99
N THR A 500 -0.18 15.49 -31.56
CA THR A 500 -1.47 15.71 -30.92
C THR A 500 -1.66 14.82 -29.68
N ARG A 501 -1.32 13.53 -29.77
CA ARG A 501 -1.38 12.61 -28.62
C ARG A 501 -0.39 13.01 -27.52
N ALA A 502 0.82 13.47 -27.87
CA ALA A 502 1.79 13.98 -26.91
C ALA A 502 1.31 15.29 -26.25
N ARG A 503 0.84 16.26 -27.03
CA ARG A 503 0.32 17.55 -26.54
C ARG A 503 -0.86 17.35 -25.59
N LYS A 504 -1.76 16.43 -25.92
CA LYS A 504 -2.89 16.07 -25.06
C LYS A 504 -2.43 15.66 -23.66
N ILE A 505 -1.38 14.85 -23.56
CA ILE A 505 -0.86 14.39 -22.27
C ILE A 505 -0.17 15.54 -21.53
N ALA A 506 0.57 16.40 -22.23
CA ALA A 506 1.14 17.60 -21.64
C ALA A 506 0.05 18.55 -21.07
N MET A 507 -1.09 18.69 -21.76
CA MET A 507 -2.22 19.50 -21.28
C MET A 507 -2.87 18.96 -19.99
N ALA A 508 -2.65 17.68 -19.63
CA ALA A 508 -3.10 17.16 -18.34
C ALA A 508 -2.42 17.88 -17.16
N ALA A 509 -1.27 18.53 -17.38
CA ALA A 509 -0.62 19.39 -16.38
C ALA A 509 -1.47 20.59 -15.98
N ASP A 510 -2.43 21.02 -16.82
CA ASP A 510 -3.38 22.08 -16.50
C ASP A 510 -4.43 21.65 -15.47
N PHE A 511 -4.63 20.33 -15.31
CA PHE A 511 -5.55 19.75 -14.33
C PHE A 511 -4.87 19.41 -13.01
N ILE A 512 -3.54 19.27 -13.02
CA ILE A 512 -2.75 18.85 -11.87
C ILE A 512 -2.43 20.06 -11.00
N ASP A 513 -2.62 19.92 -9.69
CA ASP A 513 -2.25 20.95 -8.73
C ASP A 513 -0.75 21.25 -8.76
N GLU A 514 -0.40 22.49 -8.45
CA GLU A 514 1.00 22.88 -8.28
C GLU A 514 1.66 22.09 -7.13
N LEU A 515 2.94 21.77 -7.31
CA LEU A 515 3.69 21.02 -6.31
C LEU A 515 3.93 21.91 -5.08
N ASP A 516 3.48 21.43 -3.93
CA ASP A 516 3.75 22.04 -2.63
C ASP A 516 5.12 21.60 -2.07
N VAL A 517 5.72 22.46 -1.25
CA VAL A 517 7.03 22.24 -0.63
C VAL A 517 6.96 22.53 0.86
N ASP A 518 7.31 21.54 1.67
CA ASP A 518 7.40 21.70 3.12
C ASP A 518 8.83 22.01 3.56
N GLY A 519 9.02 23.19 4.13
CA GLY A 519 10.30 23.63 4.68
C GLY A 519 10.80 24.94 4.06
N PRO A 520 12.11 25.25 4.22
CA PRO A 520 12.69 26.50 3.74
C PRO A 520 12.71 26.58 2.21
N GLU A 521 12.75 27.80 1.67
CA GLU A 521 12.79 28.05 0.21
C GLU A 521 14.16 27.78 -0.45
N ASN A 522 15.20 27.47 0.33
CA ASN A 522 16.57 27.21 -0.14
C ASN A 522 17.29 26.15 0.73
N GLY A 523 18.51 25.76 0.35
CA GLY A 523 19.28 24.68 0.96
C GLY A 523 19.14 23.36 0.21
N THR A 524 18.77 22.28 0.90
CA THR A 524 18.61 20.95 0.30
C THR A 524 17.14 20.60 0.13
N LEU A 525 16.72 20.27 -1.09
CA LEU A 525 15.40 19.71 -1.39
C LEU A 525 15.48 18.18 -1.46
N VAL A 526 14.70 17.50 -0.64
CA VAL A 526 14.40 16.08 -0.81
C VAL A 526 13.15 15.97 -1.70
N LEU A 527 13.32 15.43 -2.91
CA LEU A 527 12.23 15.18 -3.85
C LEU A 527 11.92 13.68 -3.86
N SER A 528 10.74 13.28 -3.40
CA SER A 528 10.34 11.87 -3.32
C SER A 528 9.09 11.55 -4.14
N TRP A 529 8.79 10.26 -4.32
CA TRP A 529 7.62 9.78 -5.06
C TRP A 529 7.18 8.39 -4.58
N GLY A 530 5.91 8.04 -4.79
CA GLY A 530 5.34 6.75 -4.37
C GLY A 530 5.43 6.49 -2.86
N GLY A 531 5.54 5.22 -2.46
CA GLY A 531 5.68 4.79 -1.05
C GLY A 531 6.91 5.25 -0.29
N THR A 532 7.79 6.08 -0.86
CA THR A 532 8.90 6.72 -0.13
C THR A 532 8.48 7.99 0.60
N TYR A 533 7.25 8.47 0.38
CA TYR A 533 6.70 9.69 1.00
C TYR A 533 6.97 9.75 2.50
N GLY A 534 6.51 8.74 3.24
CA GLY A 534 6.56 8.77 4.69
C GLY A 534 7.98 8.77 5.25
N SER A 535 8.87 7.91 4.77
CA SER A 535 10.26 7.88 5.22
C SER A 535 11.00 9.19 4.93
N CYS A 536 10.77 9.78 3.75
CA CYS A 536 11.37 11.07 3.39
C CYS A 536 10.82 12.20 4.24
N ARG A 537 9.50 12.25 4.45
CA ARG A 537 8.84 13.27 5.26
C ARG A 537 9.36 13.26 6.69
N THR A 538 9.44 12.07 7.31
CA THR A 538 9.97 11.92 8.67
C THR A 538 11.45 12.28 8.76
N ALA A 539 12.26 11.90 7.78
CA ALA A 539 13.69 12.24 7.76
C ALA A 539 13.92 13.75 7.63
N VAL A 540 13.15 14.42 6.76
CA VAL A 540 13.22 15.89 6.62
C VAL A 540 12.76 16.59 7.89
N LYS A 541 11.62 16.21 8.48
CA LYS A 541 11.15 16.75 9.77
C LYS A 541 12.23 16.59 10.86
N THR A 542 12.92 15.44 10.89
CA THR A 542 14.03 15.19 11.83
C THR A 542 15.22 16.12 11.59
N CYS A 543 15.63 16.30 10.33
CA CYS A 543 16.71 17.22 9.98
C CYS A 543 16.37 18.69 10.31
N GLN A 544 15.12 19.10 10.04
CA GLN A 544 14.61 20.44 10.38
C GLN A 544 14.62 20.68 11.90
N ALA A 545 14.19 19.69 12.69
CA ALA A 545 14.25 19.75 14.15
C ALA A 545 15.70 19.87 14.68
N ASN A 546 16.67 19.32 13.95
CA ASN A 546 18.11 19.47 14.20
C ASN A 546 18.69 20.80 13.65
N GLY A 547 17.86 21.72 13.17
CA GLY A 547 18.26 23.04 12.68
C GLY A 547 18.84 23.07 11.28
N LYS A 548 18.66 22.01 10.47
CA LYS A 548 19.13 21.96 9.08
C LYS A 548 18.14 22.64 8.12
N SER A 549 18.67 23.33 7.10
CA SER A 549 17.87 23.93 6.03
C SER A 549 17.53 22.90 4.95
N VAL A 550 16.53 22.06 5.23
CA VAL A 550 16.09 20.97 4.36
C VAL A 550 14.59 21.07 4.11
N ALA A 551 14.18 20.99 2.85
CA ALA A 551 12.79 20.98 2.43
C ALA A 551 12.39 19.62 1.83
N HIS A 552 11.10 19.32 1.84
CA HIS A 552 10.52 18.12 1.24
C HIS A 552 9.46 18.49 0.20
N ALA A 553 9.58 17.92 -1.00
CA ALA A 553 8.51 17.94 -2.00
C ALA A 553 8.21 16.50 -2.45
N HIS A 554 6.94 16.20 -2.71
CA HIS A 554 6.51 14.86 -3.10
C HIS A 554 5.71 14.86 -4.40
N LEU A 555 6.18 14.09 -5.38
CA LEU A 555 5.52 13.97 -6.68
C LEU A 555 4.47 12.88 -6.65
N ARG A 556 3.20 13.28 -6.80
CA ARG A 556 2.09 12.36 -7.14
C ARG A 556 1.98 12.17 -8.64
N TRP A 557 1.94 13.24 -9.43
CA TRP A 557 1.94 13.13 -10.89
C TRP A 557 3.36 13.09 -11.44
N ILE A 558 3.66 12.06 -12.23
CA ILE A 558 4.97 11.83 -12.86
C ILE A 558 4.94 12.12 -14.35
N ASN A 559 3.80 11.85 -15.00
CA ASN A 559 3.58 12.27 -16.38
C ASN A 559 2.17 12.86 -16.54
N PRO A 560 2.03 14.11 -16.95
CA PRO A 560 3.09 15.13 -16.94
C PRO A 560 3.50 15.48 -15.50
N PHE A 561 4.67 16.10 -15.34
CA PHE A 561 5.06 16.69 -14.05
C PHE A 561 4.24 17.95 -13.73
N PRO A 562 4.12 18.34 -12.44
CA PRO A 562 3.57 19.64 -12.05
C PRO A 562 4.31 20.79 -12.73
N LYS A 563 3.57 21.80 -13.19
CA LYS A 563 4.13 22.90 -14.01
C LYS A 563 5.23 23.70 -13.33
N ASN A 564 5.10 23.89 -12.01
CA ASN A 564 6.04 24.67 -11.21
C ASN A 564 7.29 23.87 -10.79
N LEU A 565 7.39 22.57 -11.11
CA LEU A 565 8.49 21.71 -10.68
C LEU A 565 9.87 22.26 -11.11
N GLY A 566 9.99 22.70 -12.36
CA GLY A 566 11.27 23.22 -12.87
C GLY A 566 11.73 24.49 -12.13
N GLU A 567 10.80 25.34 -11.70
CA GLU A 567 11.10 26.53 -10.89
C GLU A 567 11.50 26.13 -9.47
N ILE A 568 10.78 25.20 -8.84
CA ILE A 568 11.10 24.66 -7.53
C ILE A 568 12.52 24.11 -7.51
N LEU A 569 12.87 23.22 -8.44
CA LEU A 569 14.16 22.53 -8.45
C LEU A 569 15.35 23.49 -8.56
N LYS A 570 15.20 24.61 -9.29
CA LYS A 570 16.26 25.60 -9.49
C LYS A 570 16.52 26.49 -8.28
N ARG A 571 15.62 26.52 -7.29
CA ARG A 571 15.77 27.35 -6.07
C ARG A 571 16.69 26.73 -5.02
N TYR A 572 16.93 25.42 -5.09
CA TYR A 572 17.69 24.70 -4.08
C TYR A 572 19.14 24.44 -4.52
N ASP A 573 20.06 24.53 -3.56
CA ASP A 573 21.49 24.30 -3.78
C ASP A 573 21.77 22.82 -4.07
N ASN A 574 21.00 21.93 -3.43
CA ASN A 574 21.05 20.49 -3.62
C ASN A 574 19.65 19.93 -3.81
N VAL A 575 19.51 19.00 -4.76
CA VAL A 575 18.30 18.17 -4.90
C VAL A 575 18.70 16.72 -4.63
N LEU A 576 18.14 16.11 -3.60
CA LEU A 576 18.30 14.69 -3.28
C LEU A 576 17.02 13.94 -3.66
N ILE A 577 17.18 12.83 -4.38
CA ILE A 577 16.07 11.96 -4.80
C ILE A 577 16.31 10.57 -4.21
N PRO A 578 15.66 10.23 -3.08
CA PRO A 578 15.67 8.88 -2.54
C PRO A 578 14.76 7.96 -3.34
N GLU A 579 15.27 6.82 -3.81
CA GLU A 579 14.51 5.87 -4.63
C GLU A 579 14.75 4.41 -4.22
N LEU A 580 13.67 3.62 -4.20
CA LEU A 580 13.77 2.16 -4.05
C LEU A 580 14.07 1.48 -5.39
N ASN A 581 15.01 2.05 -6.16
CA ASN A 581 15.47 1.61 -7.47
C ASN A 581 16.86 2.23 -7.75
N THR A 582 17.37 2.13 -8.98
CA THR A 582 18.71 2.61 -9.37
C THR A 582 18.79 4.10 -9.78
N GLY A 583 17.74 4.88 -9.55
CA GLY A 583 17.65 6.31 -9.85
C GLY A 583 16.79 6.62 -11.07
N GLN A 584 15.59 6.03 -11.18
CA GLN A 584 14.71 6.16 -12.35
C GLN A 584 14.07 7.55 -12.44
N LEU A 585 13.51 8.06 -11.33
CA LEU A 585 12.99 9.43 -11.29
C LEU A 585 14.14 10.43 -11.48
N ARG A 586 15.30 10.18 -10.84
CA ARG A 586 16.49 11.02 -11.03
C ARG A 586 16.89 11.15 -12.50
N LEU A 587 16.79 10.06 -13.27
CA LEU A 587 17.07 10.09 -14.70
C LEU A 587 16.10 11.02 -15.45
N LEU A 588 14.80 10.93 -15.16
CA LEU A 588 13.78 11.79 -15.77
C LEU A 588 13.95 13.27 -15.39
N ILE A 589 14.17 13.55 -14.11
CA ILE A 589 14.37 14.92 -13.60
C ILE A 589 15.59 15.59 -14.22
N ARG A 590 16.72 14.87 -14.31
CA ARG A 590 17.94 15.38 -14.95
C ARG A 590 17.74 15.63 -16.44
N ASN A 591 17.02 14.73 -17.13
CA ASN A 591 16.74 14.86 -18.56
C ASN A 591 15.86 16.08 -18.87
N GLU A 592 14.81 16.30 -18.08
CA GLU A 592 13.82 17.35 -18.34
C GLU A 592 14.30 18.74 -17.88
N PHE A 593 14.88 18.84 -16.69
CA PHE A 593 15.14 20.13 -16.04
C PHE A 593 16.62 20.54 -16.00
N MET A 594 17.54 19.66 -16.42
CA MET A 594 18.98 19.88 -16.41
C MET A 594 19.55 20.29 -15.04
N VAL A 595 18.94 19.81 -13.95
CA VAL A 595 19.40 20.04 -12.57
C VAL A 595 20.34 18.91 -12.12
N ASP A 596 21.36 19.22 -11.30
CA ASP A 596 22.26 18.20 -10.74
C ASP A 596 21.63 17.45 -9.55
N ALA A 597 20.56 16.70 -9.82
CA ALA A 597 19.88 15.92 -8.79
C ALA A 597 20.71 14.69 -8.35
N LYS A 598 21.00 14.57 -7.06
CA LYS A 598 21.72 13.46 -6.43
C LYS A 598 20.75 12.33 -6.10
N GLY A 599 21.17 11.08 -6.24
CA GLY A 599 20.32 9.91 -5.93
C GLY A 599 20.76 9.22 -4.65
N PHE A 600 19.80 8.82 -3.81
CA PHE A 600 20.02 7.88 -2.71
C PHE A 600 19.19 6.62 -2.94
N ASN A 601 19.87 5.53 -3.31
CA ASN A 601 19.23 4.40 -3.95
C ASN A 601 19.28 3.15 -3.07
N LYS A 602 18.15 2.46 -2.90
CA LYS A 602 18.05 1.20 -2.15
C LYS A 602 17.29 0.13 -2.91
N ILE A 603 17.99 -0.94 -3.29
CA ILE A 603 17.43 -2.08 -4.05
C ILE A 603 17.56 -3.34 -3.20
N LYS A 604 16.84 -3.36 -2.07
CA LYS A 604 16.94 -4.43 -1.05
C LYS A 604 15.59 -5.10 -0.75
N GLY A 605 14.54 -4.80 -1.52
CA GLY A 605 13.18 -5.29 -1.25
C GLY A 605 12.60 -4.83 0.09
N LYS A 606 13.07 -3.68 0.60
CA LYS A 606 12.69 -3.11 1.91
C LYS A 606 12.50 -1.60 1.77
N PRO A 607 11.55 -1.00 2.51
CA PRO A 607 11.41 0.46 2.56
C PRO A 607 12.66 1.13 3.15
N PHE A 608 12.78 2.44 2.99
CA PHE A 608 13.83 3.21 3.63
C PHE A 608 13.64 3.24 5.15
N ALA A 609 14.74 3.09 5.89
CA ALA A 609 14.80 3.57 7.26
C ALA A 609 14.92 5.10 7.23
N VAL A 610 14.30 5.77 8.20
CA VAL A 610 14.43 7.22 8.42
C VAL A 610 15.89 7.56 8.75
N SER A 611 16.58 6.76 9.57
CA SER A 611 17.97 7.00 9.97
C SER A 611 18.94 7.05 8.79
N GLU A 612 18.84 6.12 7.84
CA GLU A 612 19.69 6.11 6.65
C GLU A 612 19.41 7.31 5.73
N LEU A 613 18.16 7.80 5.70
CA LEU A 613 17.80 9.03 4.98
C LEU A 613 18.35 10.27 5.67
N VAL A 614 18.25 10.36 7.00
CA VAL A 614 18.81 11.47 7.78
C VAL A 614 20.32 11.56 7.55
N GLU A 615 21.04 10.45 7.67
CA GLU A 615 22.49 10.41 7.40
C GLU A 615 22.82 10.86 5.97
N ALA A 616 22.04 10.41 4.97
CA ALA A 616 22.23 10.80 3.58
C ALA A 616 21.94 12.29 3.32
N ILE A 617 20.91 12.85 3.96
CA ILE A 617 20.56 14.27 3.88
C ILE A 617 21.65 15.12 4.53
N GLU A 618 22.08 14.77 5.74
CA GLU A 618 23.12 15.49 6.49
C GLU A 618 24.49 15.43 5.81
N ALA A 619 24.79 14.37 5.06
CA ALA A 619 26.01 14.30 4.25
C ALA A 619 26.02 15.29 3.08
N ILE A 620 24.86 15.81 2.67
CA ILE A 620 24.68 16.73 1.55
C ILE A 620 24.42 18.17 2.02
N ALA A 621 23.75 18.33 3.17
CA ALA A 621 23.30 19.59 3.77
C ALA A 621 24.27 20.11 4.84
#